data_AF-A0A845QKJ7-F1
#
_entry.id   AF-A0A845QKJ7-F1
#
_cell.length_a   1.000
_cell.length_b   1.000
_cell.length_c   1.000
_cell.angle_alpha   90.00
_cell.angle_beta   90.00
_cell.angle_gamma   90.00
#
_symmetry.space_group_name_H-M   'P 1'
#
loop_
_entity.id
_entity.type
_entity.pdbx_description
1 polymer ?
#
loop_
_entity_poly.entity_id
_entity_poly.type
_entity_poly.pdbx_seq_one_letter_code
_entity_poly.pdbx_strand_id
1 'polypeptide(L)'
;MGNFKRDTASMYDIPQRFADTTFTICPFCKEKNPKWLTRDEWKLLDREYYFKCPACGSVMKAAQSDVTGLSFTTATMAGQFKKFKGKENRTVYIKVETVGISVRSDENRRLEGAELSLAELKGLAMKEEAAE
;
A
#
# COMPACT_ATOMS: atom_id res chain seq x y z
N MET A 1 -7.23 -12.09 13.42
CA MET A 1 -7.17 -10.70 12.92
C MET A 1 -6.02 -10.01 13.62
N GLY A 2 -4.87 -9.83 12.96
CA GLY A 2 -3.71 -9.19 13.60
C GLY A 2 -3.98 -7.73 13.95
N ASN A 3 -3.45 -7.28 15.09
CA ASN A 3 -3.72 -5.95 15.66
C ASN A 3 -3.07 -4.85 14.80
N PHE A 4 -3.88 -4.16 13.99
CA PHE A 4 -3.48 -2.91 13.36
C PHE A 4 -3.31 -1.84 14.44
N LYS A 5 -2.22 -1.09 14.38
CA LYS A 5 -1.91 -0.03 15.33
C LYS A 5 -1.40 1.20 14.60
N ARG A 6 -1.41 2.33 15.29
CA ARG A 6 -0.75 3.54 14.84
C ARG A 6 0.22 3.95 15.93
N ASP A 7 1.51 3.88 15.62
CA ASP A 7 2.56 4.33 16.54
C ASP A 7 3.22 5.57 15.93
N THR A 8 2.88 6.73 16.48
CA THR A 8 3.49 8.02 16.10
C THR A 8 4.57 8.45 17.07
N ALA A 9 4.84 7.67 18.12
CA ALA A 9 5.80 8.04 19.16
C ALA A 9 7.25 7.77 18.72
N SER A 10 7.46 6.82 17.81
CA SER A 10 8.78 6.51 17.26
C SER A 10 8.97 7.15 15.88
N MET A 11 9.98 8.03 15.77
CA MET A 11 10.43 8.58 14.48
C MET A 11 10.99 7.48 13.54
N TYR A 12 11.24 6.28 14.06
CA TYR A 12 11.79 5.13 13.35
C TYR A 12 10.73 4.12 12.88
N ASP A 13 9.44 4.40 13.05
CA ASP A 13 8.38 3.55 12.49
C ASP A 13 8.28 3.75 10.96
N ILE A 14 9.06 2.94 10.23
CA ILE A 14 9.17 2.95 8.77
C ILE A 14 7.79 2.75 8.09
N PRO A 15 7.00 1.70 8.39
CA PRO A 15 5.72 1.51 7.72
C PRO A 15 4.74 2.66 8.02
N GLN A 16 4.71 3.18 9.24
CA GLN A 16 3.84 4.31 9.57
C GLN A 16 4.21 5.56 8.77
N ARG A 17 5.50 5.91 8.75
CA ARG A 17 6.01 7.06 8.00
C ARG A 17 5.77 6.92 6.51
N PHE A 18 5.99 5.73 5.95
CA PHE A 18 5.74 5.47 4.53
C PHE A 18 4.27 5.70 4.19
N ALA A 19 3.34 5.17 4.98
CA ALA A 19 1.91 5.32 4.73
C ALA A 19 1.47 6.78 4.78
N ASP A 20 1.86 7.50 5.83
CA ASP A 20 1.46 8.90 6.05
C ASP A 20 2.06 9.85 5.00
N THR A 21 3.27 9.57 4.49
CA THR A 21 3.92 10.42 3.47
C THR A 21 3.51 10.08 2.04
N THR A 22 3.24 8.80 1.76
CA THR A 22 2.95 8.33 0.40
C THR A 22 1.46 8.42 0.08
N PHE A 23 0.60 8.10 1.05
CA PHE A 23 -0.85 8.02 0.89
C PHE A 23 -1.55 9.12 1.69
N THR A 24 -1.28 10.38 1.35
CA THR A 24 -1.92 11.54 1.99
C THR A 24 -3.43 11.61 1.73
N ILE A 25 -3.93 10.91 0.71
CA ILE A 25 -5.34 10.72 0.39
C ILE A 25 -5.60 9.22 0.20
N CYS A 26 -6.71 8.71 0.73
CA CYS A 26 -7.08 7.31 0.52
C CYS A 26 -7.44 7.07 -0.96
N PRO A 27 -6.82 6.11 -1.66
CA PRO A 27 -7.13 5.84 -3.07
C PRO A 27 -8.55 5.33 -3.29
N PHE A 28 -9.18 4.73 -2.28
CA PHE A 28 -10.49 4.10 -2.39
C PHE A 28 -11.65 5.01 -1.95
N CYS A 29 -11.57 5.61 -0.75
CA CYS A 29 -12.66 6.44 -0.21
C CYS A 29 -12.37 7.95 -0.22
N LYS A 30 -11.20 8.35 -0.74
CA LYS A 30 -10.77 9.76 -0.87
C LYS A 30 -10.66 10.53 0.43
N GLU A 31 -10.66 9.85 1.59
CA GLU A 31 -10.39 10.47 2.88
C GLU A 31 -9.08 11.27 2.81
N LYS A 32 -9.13 12.52 3.28
CA LYS A 32 -7.97 13.42 3.28
C LYS A 32 -7.23 13.25 4.60
N ASN A 33 -5.92 13.04 4.53
CA ASN A 33 -5.09 12.70 5.69
C ASN A 33 -5.64 11.49 6.49
N PRO A 34 -5.83 10.34 5.83
CA PRO A 34 -6.28 9.15 6.52
C PRO A 34 -5.21 8.76 7.55
N LYS A 35 -5.61 8.67 8.82
CA LYS A 35 -4.73 8.24 9.92
C LYS A 35 -4.42 6.75 9.80
N TRP A 36 -3.62 6.36 8.79
CA TRP A 36 -3.31 4.97 8.48
C TRP A 36 -2.90 4.19 9.71
N LEU A 37 -3.47 2.99 9.83
CA LEU A 37 -3.05 2.00 10.80
C LEU A 37 -2.14 1.01 10.09
N THR A 38 -1.03 0.65 10.72
CA THR A 38 -0.05 -0.28 10.17
C THR A 38 -0.02 -1.59 10.95
N ARG A 39 0.43 -2.63 10.27
CA ARG A 39 0.77 -3.92 10.85
C ARG A 39 1.87 -4.51 10.00
N ASP A 40 2.85 -5.12 10.63
CA ASP A 40 3.86 -5.91 9.94
C ASP A 40 3.69 -7.39 10.23
N GLU A 41 4.06 -8.22 9.27
CA GLU A 41 4.02 -9.67 9.41
C GLU A 41 5.24 -10.27 8.72
N TRP A 42 5.94 -11.18 9.39
CA TRP A 42 7.03 -11.91 8.78
C TRP A 42 6.47 -13.03 7.91
N LYS A 43 6.79 -13.03 6.61
CA LYS A 43 6.51 -14.15 5.70
C LYS A 43 7.82 -14.86 5.36
N LEU A 44 7.73 -16.00 4.68
CA LEU A 44 8.85 -16.91 4.40
C LEU A 44 10.13 -16.24 3.87
N LEU A 45 10.01 -15.19 3.05
CA LEU A 45 11.15 -14.58 2.35
C LEU A 45 11.33 -13.07 2.61
N ASP A 46 10.32 -12.40 3.14
CA ASP A 46 10.37 -10.96 3.41
C ASP A 46 9.35 -10.59 4.49
N ARG A 47 9.53 -9.43 5.11
CA ARG A 47 8.54 -8.82 5.99
C ARG A 47 7.52 -8.09 5.13
N GLU A 48 6.24 -8.35 5.34
CA GLU A 48 5.16 -7.63 4.69
C GLU A 48 4.64 -6.53 5.61
N TYR A 49 4.49 -5.33 5.09
CA TYR A 49 3.84 -4.20 5.74
C TYR A 49 2.43 -4.03 5.20
N TYR A 50 1.47 -4.00 6.10
CA TYR A 50 0.05 -3.81 5.86
C TYR A 50 -0.37 -2.40 6.29
N PHE A 51 -1.21 -1.78 5.49
CA PHE A 51 -1.72 -0.42 5.69
C PHE A 51 -3.24 -0.45 5.61
N LYS A 52 -3.92 -0.11 6.70
CA LYS A 52 -5.38 -0.06 6.78
C LYS A 52 -5.85 1.38 6.87
N CYS A 53 -6.78 1.74 5.98
CA CYS A 53 -7.49 3.01 6.08
C CYS A 53 -8.54 2.91 7.21
N PRO A 54 -8.52 3.76 8.23
CA PRO A 54 -9.53 3.72 9.29
C PRO A 54 -10.92 4.17 8.81
N ALA A 55 -10.99 5.03 7.79
CA ALA A 55 -12.25 5.60 7.32
C ALA A 55 -13.10 4.59 6.54
N CYS A 56 -12.47 3.84 5.61
CA CYS A 56 -13.19 2.85 4.81
C CYS A 56 -12.91 1.40 5.16
N GLY A 57 -11.83 1.12 5.88
CA GLY A 57 -11.42 -0.23 6.23
C GLY A 57 -10.63 -0.96 5.15
N SER A 58 -10.37 -0.37 3.98
CA SER A 58 -9.52 -0.97 2.95
C SER A 58 -8.12 -1.26 3.48
N VAL A 59 -7.55 -2.38 3.04
CA VAL A 59 -6.22 -2.87 3.43
C VAL A 59 -5.35 -3.03 2.20
N MET A 60 -4.17 -2.42 2.24
CA MET A 60 -3.11 -2.58 1.24
C MET A 60 -1.90 -3.22 1.89
N LYS A 61 -1.04 -3.86 1.10
CA LYS A 61 0.25 -4.37 1.59
C LYS A 61 1.39 -4.18 0.60
N ALA A 62 2.60 -4.03 1.12
CA ALA A 62 3.85 -4.08 0.36
C ALA A 62 4.93 -4.81 1.14
N ALA A 63 5.90 -5.35 0.40
CA ALA A 63 7.11 -5.92 0.99
C ALA A 63 7.98 -4.83 1.63
N GLN A 64 8.71 -5.17 2.71
CA GLN A 64 9.64 -4.25 3.35
C GLN A 64 10.72 -3.78 2.35
N SER A 65 11.21 -4.67 1.49
CA SER A 65 12.17 -4.34 0.44
C SER A 65 11.65 -3.31 -0.56
N ASP A 66 10.34 -3.23 -0.76
CA ASP A 66 9.68 -2.23 -1.61
C ASP A 66 9.56 -0.89 -0.89
N VAL A 67 9.14 -0.91 0.38
CA VAL A 67 8.97 0.29 1.21
C VAL A 67 10.30 0.96 1.54
N THR A 68 11.36 0.19 1.75
CA THR A 68 12.71 0.69 2.07
C THR A 68 13.56 0.99 0.84
N GLY A 69 13.08 0.67 -0.37
CA GLY A 69 13.83 0.85 -1.61
C GLY A 69 14.98 -0.14 -1.83
N LEU A 70 15.14 -1.16 -0.98
CA LEU A 70 16.15 -2.21 -1.18
C LEU A 70 15.90 -3.00 -2.48
N SER A 71 14.64 -3.17 -2.88
CA SER A 71 14.24 -3.78 -4.15
C SER A 71 14.68 -3.01 -5.40
N PHE A 72 15.19 -1.77 -5.25
CA PHE A 72 15.67 -0.95 -6.36
C PHE A 72 17.08 -1.34 -6.80
N THR A 73 17.75 -2.17 -6.02
CA THR A 73 19.07 -2.69 -6.34
C THR A 73 18.95 -4.10 -6.92
N THR A 74 19.42 -4.30 -8.15
CA THR A 74 19.43 -5.61 -8.83
C THR A 74 20.41 -6.60 -8.20
N ALA A 75 21.22 -6.15 -7.24
CA ALA A 75 22.14 -6.97 -6.46
C ALA A 75 21.43 -7.79 -5.37
N THR A 76 20.19 -7.46 -5.01
CA THR A 76 19.40 -8.20 -4.01
C THR A 76 18.46 -9.20 -4.69
N MET A 77 18.18 -10.33 -4.03
CA MET A 77 17.24 -11.35 -4.54
C MET A 77 15.86 -10.77 -4.87
N ALA A 78 15.39 -9.79 -4.07
CA ALA A 78 14.13 -9.09 -4.31
C ALA A 78 14.14 -8.28 -5.62
N GLY A 79 15.23 -7.56 -5.91
CA GLY A 79 15.39 -6.81 -7.17
C GLY A 79 15.48 -7.72 -8.40
N GLN A 80 16.14 -8.88 -8.28
CA GLN A 80 16.20 -9.88 -9.36
C GLN A 80 14.82 -10.50 -9.64
N PHE A 81 14.03 -10.77 -8.60
CA PHE A 81 12.69 -11.33 -8.73
C PHE A 81 11.69 -10.35 -9.36
N LYS A 82 11.80 -9.05 -9.07
CA LYS A 82 11.03 -8.00 -9.76
C LYS A 82 11.30 -7.97 -11.25
N LYS A 83 12.58 -8.00 -11.64
CA LYS A 83 12.98 -8.03 -13.05
C LYS A 83 12.42 -9.27 -13.76
N PHE A 84 12.42 -10.42 -13.09
CA PHE A 84 11.84 -11.65 -13.64
C PHE A 84 10.31 -11.57 -13.85
N LYS A 85 9.60 -10.86 -12.97
CA LYS A 85 8.15 -10.62 -13.09
C LYS A 85 7.76 -9.51 -14.10
N GLY A 86 8.71 -8.99 -14.88
CA GLY A 86 8.46 -7.89 -15.82
C GLY A 86 8.09 -6.56 -15.14
N LYS A 87 8.35 -6.44 -13.83
CA LYS A 87 8.07 -5.23 -13.05
C LYS A 87 9.18 -4.21 -13.28
N GLU A 88 8.81 -2.94 -13.40
CA GLU A 88 9.76 -1.86 -13.60
C GLU A 88 10.69 -1.71 -12.39
N ASN A 89 11.97 -1.59 -12.69
CA ASN A 89 13.00 -1.36 -11.68
C ASN A 89 12.78 0.03 -11.08
N ARG A 90 12.88 0.17 -9.76
CA ARG A 90 12.54 1.39 -8.98
C ARG A 90 11.05 1.69 -8.76
N THR A 91 10.16 0.81 -9.21
CA THR A 91 8.72 0.95 -8.94
C THR A 91 8.32 0.16 -7.70
N VAL A 92 7.64 0.83 -6.77
CA VAL A 92 7.02 0.20 -5.59
C VAL A 92 5.66 -0.33 -6.01
N TYR A 93 5.45 -1.62 -5.81
CA TYR A 93 4.17 -2.27 -6.08
C TYR A 93 3.47 -2.56 -4.75
N ILE A 94 2.19 -2.25 -4.72
CA ILE A 94 1.33 -2.39 -3.56
C ILE A 94 0.21 -3.34 -3.97
N LYS A 95 0.00 -4.39 -3.18
CA LYS A 95 -1.14 -5.28 -3.34
C LYS A 95 -2.34 -4.74 -2.58
N VAL A 96 -3.49 -4.69 -3.22
CA VAL A 96 -4.77 -4.43 -2.56
C VAL A 96 -5.24 -5.73 -1.95
N GLU A 97 -5.19 -5.85 -0.62
CA GLU A 97 -5.56 -7.09 0.06
C GLU A 97 -7.08 -7.19 0.23
N THR A 98 -7.72 -6.08 0.60
CA THR A 98 -9.16 -6.01 0.81
C THR A 98 -9.64 -4.61 0.54
N VAL A 99 -10.78 -4.48 -0.16
CA VAL A 99 -11.46 -3.20 -0.32
C VAL A 99 -12.56 -3.10 0.72
N GLY A 100 -12.55 -2.02 1.49
CA GLY A 100 -13.50 -1.83 2.57
C GLY A 100 -14.94 -1.78 2.08
N ILE A 101 -15.88 -2.37 2.83
CA ILE A 101 -17.28 -2.49 2.42
C ILE A 101 -17.98 -1.14 2.20
N SER A 102 -17.50 -0.07 2.86
CA SER A 102 -18.04 1.27 2.71
C SER A 102 -17.60 1.97 1.42
N VAL A 103 -16.64 1.41 0.68
CA VAL A 103 -16.31 1.85 -0.67
C VAL A 103 -17.45 1.43 -1.60
N ARG A 104 -18.13 2.41 -2.21
CA ARG A 104 -19.32 2.18 -3.06
C ARG A 104 -18.99 1.95 -4.53
N SER A 105 -17.85 2.44 -5.01
CA SER A 105 -17.41 2.22 -6.39
C SER A 105 -17.12 0.74 -6.65
N ASP A 106 -17.86 0.14 -7.58
CA ASP A 106 -17.67 -1.24 -8.00
C ASP A 106 -16.33 -1.45 -8.72
N GLU A 107 -15.82 -0.42 -9.42
CA GLU A 107 -14.48 -0.44 -10.00
C GLU A 107 -13.42 -0.61 -8.93
N ASN A 108 -13.52 0.15 -7.83
CA ASN A 108 -12.59 0.04 -6.71
C ASN A 108 -12.68 -1.34 -6.05
N ARG A 109 -13.88 -1.92 -5.89
CA ARG A 109 -14.05 -3.26 -5.31
C ARG A 109 -13.40 -4.36 -6.14
N ARG A 110 -13.41 -4.22 -7.48
CA ARG A 110 -12.74 -5.16 -8.40
C ARG A 110 -11.21 -5.16 -8.30
N LEU A 111 -10.62 -4.17 -7.64
CA LEU A 111 -9.18 -4.11 -7.41
C LEU A 111 -8.71 -5.03 -6.29
N GLU A 112 -9.62 -5.68 -5.54
CA GLU A 112 -9.21 -6.64 -4.52
C GLU A 112 -8.36 -7.77 -5.10
N GLY A 113 -7.21 -8.02 -4.50
CA GLY A 113 -6.20 -8.97 -4.99
C GLY A 113 -5.24 -8.41 -6.05
N ALA A 114 -5.53 -7.26 -6.65
CA ALA A 114 -4.69 -6.64 -7.67
C ALA A 114 -3.38 -6.08 -7.07
N GLU A 115 -2.31 -6.11 -7.87
CA GLU A 115 -1.06 -5.41 -7.58
C GLU A 115 -0.97 -4.16 -8.47
N LEU A 116 -0.85 -2.99 -7.84
CA LEU A 116 -0.78 -1.70 -8.52
C LEU A 116 0.52 -0.99 -8.15
N SER A 117 1.06 -0.21 -9.07
CA SER A 117 2.15 0.71 -8.77
C SER A 117 1.68 1.86 -7.87
N LEU A 118 2.61 2.50 -7.16
CA LEU A 118 2.30 3.73 -6.42
C LEU A 118 1.70 4.83 -7.29
N ALA A 119 2.13 4.94 -8.56
CA ALA A 119 1.60 5.94 -9.48
C ALA A 119 0.12 5.68 -9.80
N GLU A 120 -0.25 4.43 -10.09
CA GLU A 120 -1.64 4.03 -10.34
C GLU A 120 -2.52 4.28 -9.11
N LEU A 121 -2.07 3.91 -7.91
CA LEU A 121 -2.81 4.17 -6.67
C LEU A 121 -3.00 5.67 -6.40
N LYS A 122 -1.98 6.49 -6.63
CA LYS A 122 -2.10 7.94 -6.50
C LYS A 122 -3.05 8.53 -7.55
N GLY A 123 -3.01 7.99 -8.77
CA GLY A 123 -3.95 8.32 -9.84
C GLY A 123 -5.39 8.02 -9.43
N LEU A 124 -5.65 6.87 -8.79
CA LEU A 124 -6.96 6.58 -8.21
C LEU A 124 -7.35 7.64 -7.19
N ALA A 125 -6.49 8.00 -6.24
CA ALA A 125 -6.78 9.03 -5.23
C ALA A 125 -7.13 10.40 -5.82
N MET A 126 -6.62 10.73 -7.01
CA MET A 126 -6.81 12.01 -7.70
C MET A 126 -7.95 12.01 -8.73
N LYS A 127 -8.44 10.85 -9.17
CA LYS A 127 -9.62 10.78 -10.05
C LYS A 127 -10.84 11.28 -9.27
N GLU A 128 -11.42 12.39 -9.72
CA GLU A 128 -12.78 12.77 -9.38
C GLU A 128 -13.72 11.71 -9.97
N GLU A 129 -14.61 11.16 -9.14
CA GLU A 129 -15.74 10.39 -9.67
C GLU A 129 -16.53 11.38 -10.54
N ALA A 130 -16.54 11.16 -11.86
CA ALA A 130 -17.42 11.91 -12.73
C ALA A 130 -18.84 11.70 -12.21
N ALA A 131 -19.46 12.75 -11.69
CA ALA A 131 -20.85 12.73 -11.30
C ALA A 131 -21.69 12.55 -12.57
N GLU A 132 -22.22 11.35 -12.77
CA GLU A 132 -23.41 11.13 -13.62
C GLU A 132 -24.66 11.66 -12.91
#